data_AF-A0AA94EMG6-F1
#
_entry.id   AF-A0AA94EMG6-F1
#
_cell.length_a   1.000
_cell.length_b   1.000
_cell.length_c   1.000
_cell.angle_alpha   90.00
_cell.angle_beta   90.00
_cell.angle_gamma   90.00
#
_symmetry.space_group_name_H-M   'P 1'
#
loop_
_entity.id
_entity.type
_entity.pdbx_description
1 polymer ?
#
loop_
_entity_poly.entity_id
_entity_poly.type
_entity_poly.pdbx_seq_one_letter_code
_entity_poly.pdbx_strand_id
1 'polypeptide(L)' 'MTNLDTSVNPPAFTSHAVSFHQHAAMYAARMIRFQYTNDSKTKFRRECLQHLKASLAH' A
#
# COMPACT_ATOMS: atom_id res chain seq x y z
N MET A 1 36.46 -17.64 4.90
CA MET A 1 35.59 -16.46 4.99
C MET A 1 35.39 -15.92 3.58
N THR A 2 34.34 -16.35 2.88
CA THR A 2 33.93 -15.77 1.60
C THR A 2 32.56 -15.16 1.83
N ASN A 3 32.51 -13.83 1.92
CA ASN A 3 31.29 -13.05 2.01
C ASN A 3 30.53 -13.22 0.70
N LEU A 4 29.41 -13.96 0.75
CA LEU A 4 28.45 -14.01 -0.32
C LEU A 4 27.65 -12.70 -0.25
N ASP A 5 28.04 -11.75 -1.09
CA ASP A 5 27.27 -10.56 -1.43
C ASP A 5 25.91 -11.03 -1.96
N THR A 6 24.98 -11.18 -1.03
CA THR A 6 23.60 -11.55 -1.32
C THR A 6 22.94 -10.24 -1.73
N SER A 7 23.17 -9.85 -2.99
CA SER A 7 22.29 -8.92 -3.70
C SER A 7 20.91 -9.58 -3.72
N VAL A 8 20.13 -9.32 -2.67
CA VAL A 8 18.74 -9.68 -2.55
C VAL A 8 18.03 -8.89 -3.64
N ASN A 9 17.94 -9.45 -4.84
CA ASN A 9 16.92 -9.04 -5.79
C ASN A 9 15.59 -9.14 -5.02
N PRO A 10 14.88 -8.03 -4.76
CA PRO A 10 13.60 -8.13 -4.11
C PRO A 10 12.74 -9.02 -5.02
N PRO A 11 12.13 -10.09 -4.48
CA PRO A 11 11.39 -11.02 -5.30
C PRO A 11 10.30 -10.21 -6.01
N ALA A 12 10.09 -10.41 -7.30
CA ALA A 12 9.09 -9.67 -8.10
C ALA A 12 7.70 -9.58 -7.44
N PHE A 13 7.42 -10.49 -6.49
CA PHE A 13 6.33 -10.44 -5.52
C PHE A 13 6.19 -9.12 -4.74
N THR A 14 7.28 -8.47 -4.33
CA THR A 14 7.22 -7.18 -3.62
C THR A 14 6.69 -6.09 -4.55
N SER A 15 7.18 -6.02 -5.79
CA SER A 15 6.71 -5.04 -6.79
C SER A 15 5.21 -5.17 -7.07
N HIS A 16 4.71 -6.40 -7.22
CA HIS A 16 3.28 -6.65 -7.37
C HIS A 16 2.48 -6.27 -6.11
N ALA A 17 3.01 -6.54 -4.91
CA ALA A 17 2.39 -6.15 -3.65
C ALA A 17 2.37 -4.61 -3.46
N VAL A 18 3.45 -3.92 -3.82
CA VAL A 18 3.53 -2.45 -3.81
C VAL A 18 2.48 -1.87 -4.74
N SER A 19 2.44 -2.32 -6.00
CA SER A 19 1.49 -1.84 -7.02
C SER A 19 0.04 -2.08 -6.59
N PHE A 20 -0.26 -3.24 -6.02
CA PHE A 20 -1.57 -3.53 -5.44
C PHE A 20 -1.94 -2.55 -4.32
N HIS A 21 -1.04 -2.32 -3.37
CA HIS A 21 -1.26 -1.39 -2.27
C HIS A 21 -1.42 0.06 -2.77
N GLN A 22 -0.67 0.48 -3.78
CA GLN A 22 -0.84 1.81 -4.39
C GLN A 22 -2.22 1.96 -5.05
N HIS A 23 -2.65 0.96 -5.83
CA HIS A 23 -3.96 0.97 -6.48
C HIS A 23 -5.09 0.97 -5.45
N ALA A 24 -4.98 0.15 -4.41
CA ALA A 24 -5.95 0.10 -3.31
C ALA A 24 -6.02 1.42 -2.52
N ALA A 25 -4.88 2.06 -2.27
CA ALA A 25 -4.82 3.37 -1.62
C ALA A 25 -5.51 4.46 -2.47
N MET A 26 -5.25 4.50 -3.78
CA MET A 26 -5.92 5.43 -4.70
C MET A 26 -7.43 5.20 -4.77
N TYR A 27 -7.86 3.94 -4.81
CA TYR A 27 -9.28 3.59 -4.79
C TYR A 27 -9.94 4.09 -3.50
N ALA A 28 -9.37 3.79 -2.33
CA ALA A 28 -9.88 4.24 -1.04
C ALA A 28 -9.91 5.78 -0.97
N ALA A 29 -8.88 6.47 -1.46
CA ALA A 29 -8.83 7.92 -1.52
C ALA A 29 -9.97 8.51 -2.37
N ARG A 30 -10.26 7.89 -3.52
CA ARG A 30 -11.37 8.29 -4.40
C ARG A 30 -12.71 8.10 -3.70
N MET A 31 -12.91 7.00 -2.97
CA MET A 31 -14.14 6.74 -2.23
C MET A 31 -14.43 7.79 -1.16
N ILE A 32 -13.42 8.34 -0.48
CA ILE A 32 -13.60 9.42 0.52
C ILE A 32 -14.39 10.61 -0.06
N ARG A 33 -14.17 10.95 -1.34
CA ARG A 33 -14.86 12.07 -2.01
C ARG A 33 -16.35 11.81 -2.21
N PHE A 34 -16.74 10.56 -2.42
CA PHE A 34 -18.11 10.17 -2.76
C PHE A 34 -18.95 9.71 -1.56
N GLN A 35 -18.34 9.54 -0.38
CA GLN A 35 -19.09 9.19 0.82
C GLN A 35 -19.76 10.41 1.46
N TYR A 36 -20.98 10.19 1.94
CA TYR A 36 -21.79 11.21 2.61
C TYR A 36 -21.63 11.19 4.15
N THR A 37 -21.38 10.02 4.75
CA THR A 37 -21.24 9.90 6.21
C THR A 37 -19.79 10.01 6.69
N ASN A 38 -19.61 10.61 7.87
CA ASN A 38 -18.29 10.73 8.51
C ASN A 38 -17.68 9.36 8.84
N ASP A 39 -18.49 8.39 9.25
CA ASP A 39 -18.06 7.00 9.49
C ASP A 39 -17.50 6.36 8.23
N SER A 40 -18.22 6.46 7.10
CA SER A 40 -17.73 5.93 5.83
C SER A 40 -16.43 6.60 5.39
N LYS A 41 -16.34 7.93 5.49
CA LYS A 41 -15.10 8.67 5.19
C LYS A 41 -13.95 8.21 6.08
N THR A 42 -14.21 7.97 7.36
CA THR A 42 -13.20 7.51 8.32
C THR A 42 -12.72 6.10 8.01
N LYS A 43 -13.62 5.21 7.62
CA LYS A 43 -13.27 3.85 7.15
C LYS A 43 -12.32 3.91 5.95
N PHE A 44 -12.70 4.62 4.88
CA PHE A 44 -11.85 4.73 3.69
C PHE A 44 -10.53 5.46 3.95
N ARG A 45 -10.49 6.43 4.87
CA ARG A 45 -9.23 7.04 5.32
C ARG A 45 -8.31 6.02 5.98
N ARG A 46 -8.84 5.17 6.87
CA ARG A 46 -8.05 4.11 7.52
C ARG A 46 -7.50 3.12 6.48
N GLU A 47 -8.35 2.65 5.57
CA GLU A 47 -7.95 1.73 4.49
C GLU A 47 -6.89 2.36 3.58
N CYS A 48 -7.06 3.63 3.20
CA CYS A 48 -6.08 4.37 2.41
C CYS A 48 -4.72 4.44 3.11
N LEU A 49 -4.69 4.84 4.39
CA LEU A 49 -3.45 4.93 5.16
C LEU A 49 -2.79 3.56 5.38
N GLN A 50 -3.57 2.51 5.57
CA GLN A 50 -3.05 1.15 5.73
C GLN A 50 -2.33 0.69 4.46
N HIS A 51 -2.97 0.87 3.30
CA HIS A 51 -2.36 0.51 2.02
C HIS A 51 -1.16 1.41 1.69
N LEU A 52 -1.22 2.71 2.01
CA LEU A 52 -0.08 3.60 1.82
C LEU A 52 1.13 3.17 2.66
N LYS A 53 0.92 2.82 3.94
CA LYS A 53 1.98 2.29 4.79
C LYS A 53 2.57 0.99 4.24
N ALA A 54 1.71 0.07 3.80
CA ALA A 54 2.16 -1.18 3.21
C ALA A 54 2.96 -0.98 1.91
N SER A 55 2.66 0.06 1.14
CA SER A 55 3.41 0.47 -0.06
C SER A 55 4.71 1.25 0.24
N LEU A 56 4.97 1.64 1.49
CA LEU A 56 6.14 2.42 1.87
C LEU A 56 7.07 1.66 2.83
N ALA A 57 6.64 0.52 3.35
CA ALA A 57 7.38 -0.29 4.32
C ALA A 57 8.44 -1.20 3.65
N HIS A 58 9.08 -0.73 2.59
CA HIS A 58 10.09 -1.46 1.80
C HIS A 58 11.50 -1.03 2.16
#